data_AF-A0AAU2B2Y9-F1
#
_entry.id   AF-A0AAU2B2Y9-F1
#
_cell.length_a   1.000
_cell.length_b   1.000
_cell.length_c   1.000
_cell.angle_alpha   90.00
_cell.angle_beta   90.00
_cell.angle_gamma   90.00
#
_symmetry.space_group_name_H-M   'P 1'
#
loop_
_entity.id
_entity.type
_entity.pdbx_description
1 polymer ?
#
loop_
_entity_poly.entity_id
_entity_poly.type
_entity_poly.pdbx_seq_one_letter_code
_entity_poly.pdbx_strand_id
1 'polypeptide(L)'
;MDEFAFRPTHVAPPDGMATWAAPDPGMPSTPLDPLLPVRLIGRQGDWGQVLCSNGWSTWVDGRLLVALPDAPPAATGPPARTADPRPALAEAEGVLARYRSLLEDLAAGGADLATFQERSRGLRIGLVIAGEALWVFDPVHDRWCYCDGLQLQTYAVSGHPKSVPPAPPGAYEPTRTGEP
;
A
#
# COMPACT_ATOMS: atom_id res chain seq x y z
N MET A 1 -3.84 -14.44 18.99
CA MET A 1 -2.42 -14.66 18.70
C MET A 1 -2.35 -15.09 17.25
N ASP A 2 -2.03 -14.15 16.37
CA ASP A 2 -1.52 -14.41 15.02
C ASP A 2 -0.66 -13.18 14.66
N GLU A 3 0.46 -13.04 15.38
CA GLU A 3 1.35 -11.88 15.33
C GLU A 3 2.24 -11.91 14.06
N PHE A 4 2.11 -12.95 13.24
CA PHE A 4 3.03 -13.23 12.12
C PHE A 4 2.35 -13.35 10.75
N ALA A 5 1.11 -12.87 10.60
CA ALA A 5 0.45 -12.83 9.30
C ALA A 5 1.33 -12.06 8.27
N PHE A 6 1.57 -12.66 7.10
CA PHE A 6 2.26 -12.01 6.01
C PHE A 6 1.49 -10.76 5.56
N ARG A 7 2.22 -9.66 5.36
CA ARG A 7 1.68 -8.34 5.06
C ARG A 7 2.58 -7.72 4.00
N PRO A 8 2.13 -7.68 2.74
CA PRO A 8 2.92 -7.10 1.67
C PRO A 8 3.02 -5.58 1.87
N THR A 9 4.12 -5.04 1.41
CA THR A 9 4.40 -3.59 1.38
C THR A 9 4.71 -3.13 -0.03
N HIS A 10 5.02 -4.07 -0.93
CA HIS A 10 5.40 -3.81 -2.31
C HIS A 10 4.91 -4.95 -3.19
N VAL A 11 4.92 -4.73 -4.50
CA VAL A 11 4.60 -5.71 -5.53
C VAL A 11 5.72 -5.69 -6.57
N ALA A 12 6.11 -6.88 -7.06
CA ALA A 12 7.03 -7.02 -8.18
C ALA A 12 6.43 -6.41 -9.47
N PRO A 13 7.23 -5.90 -10.41
CA PRO A 13 6.69 -5.34 -11.65
C PRO A 13 6.02 -6.44 -12.53
N PRO A 14 5.22 -6.03 -13.55
CA PRO A 14 4.41 -6.94 -14.37
C PRO A 14 5.17 -8.00 -15.16
N ASP A 15 6.47 -7.82 -15.33
CA ASP A 15 7.41 -8.66 -16.05
C ASP A 15 8.22 -9.58 -15.11
N GLY A 16 7.92 -9.57 -13.81
CA GLY A 16 8.66 -10.31 -12.79
C GLY A 16 9.93 -9.58 -12.37
N MET A 17 10.78 -10.22 -11.57
CA MET A 17 11.93 -9.53 -11.00
C MET A 17 13.09 -10.49 -10.77
N ALA A 18 14.28 -10.18 -11.31
CA ALA A 18 15.49 -10.91 -10.96
C ALA A 18 15.78 -10.77 -9.45
N THR A 19 16.40 -11.80 -8.87
CA THR A 19 16.74 -11.81 -7.45
C THR A 19 18.17 -12.25 -7.22
N TRP A 20 18.74 -11.88 -6.06
CA TRP A 20 20.13 -12.14 -5.71
C TRP A 20 20.28 -12.58 -4.24
N ALA A 21 21.31 -13.37 -3.97
CA ALA A 21 21.61 -13.85 -2.61
C ALA A 21 22.14 -12.73 -1.69
N ALA A 22 22.73 -11.69 -2.29
CA ALA A 22 23.32 -10.54 -1.64
C ALA A 22 23.07 -9.28 -2.51
N PRO A 23 23.30 -8.07 -1.99
CA PRO A 23 23.16 -6.82 -2.76
C PRO A 23 24.35 -6.63 -3.71
N ASP A 24 24.56 -7.62 -4.58
CA ASP A 24 25.54 -7.64 -5.65
C ASP A 24 24.83 -8.01 -6.96
N PRO A 25 25.17 -7.36 -8.09
CA PRO A 25 24.55 -7.65 -9.39
C PRO A 25 25.22 -8.83 -10.08
N GLY A 26 25.81 -9.77 -9.33
CA GLY A 26 26.51 -10.94 -9.84
C GLY A 26 25.55 -11.95 -10.45
N MET A 27 25.63 -13.22 -10.02
CA MET A 27 24.80 -14.27 -10.61
C MET A 27 23.36 -14.20 -10.04
N PRO A 28 22.34 -13.91 -10.86
CA PRO A 28 20.96 -13.89 -10.40
C PRO A 28 20.49 -15.30 -10.05
N SER A 29 19.59 -15.38 -9.08
CA SER A 29 18.93 -16.60 -8.64
C SER A 29 17.55 -16.76 -9.29
N THR A 30 16.68 -17.58 -8.69
CA THR A 30 15.28 -17.72 -9.12
C THR A 30 14.57 -16.36 -9.09
N PRO A 31 13.92 -15.93 -10.19
CA PRO A 31 13.21 -14.66 -10.22
C PRO A 31 11.94 -14.71 -9.37
N LEU A 32 11.45 -13.53 -8.96
CA LEU A 32 10.07 -13.36 -8.50
C LEU A 32 9.14 -13.43 -9.70
N ASP A 33 7.99 -14.06 -9.50
CA ASP A 33 6.91 -14.05 -10.47
C ASP A 33 6.38 -12.62 -10.71
N PRO A 34 5.85 -12.35 -11.91
CA PRO A 34 5.08 -11.14 -12.20
C PRO A 34 4.07 -10.80 -11.11
N LEU A 35 4.03 -9.52 -10.72
CA LEU A 35 3.05 -8.99 -9.77
C LEU A 35 3.02 -9.70 -8.39
N LEU A 36 4.10 -10.40 -8.02
CA LEU A 36 4.19 -11.09 -6.73
C LEU A 36 4.19 -10.09 -5.57
N PRO A 37 3.25 -10.18 -4.60
CA PRO A 37 3.28 -9.36 -3.40
C PRO A 37 4.44 -9.74 -2.49
N VAL A 38 5.20 -8.75 -2.02
CA VAL A 38 6.36 -8.94 -1.15
C VAL A 38 6.37 -7.94 0.00
N ARG A 39 7.02 -8.32 1.11
CA ARG A 39 7.33 -7.41 2.22
C ARG A 39 8.77 -6.95 2.08
N LEU A 40 9.01 -5.65 1.92
CA LEU A 40 10.35 -5.08 2.00
C LEU A 40 10.78 -5.09 3.47
N ILE A 41 11.84 -5.82 3.77
CA ILE A 41 12.35 -6.04 5.13
C ILE A 41 13.70 -5.39 5.39
N GLY A 42 14.38 -4.89 4.36
CA GLY A 42 15.66 -4.19 4.49
C GLY A 42 16.02 -3.38 3.24
N ARG A 43 16.91 -2.40 3.39
CA ARG A 43 17.48 -1.62 2.28
C ARG A 43 18.99 -1.46 2.43
N GLN A 44 19.70 -1.52 1.31
CA GLN A 44 21.13 -1.20 1.21
C GLN A 44 21.42 -0.49 -0.11
N GLY A 45 21.52 0.84 -0.08
CA GLY A 45 21.60 1.64 -1.31
C GLY A 45 20.34 1.43 -2.17
N ASP A 46 20.54 1.11 -3.45
CA ASP A 46 19.46 0.81 -4.40
C ASP A 46 18.84 -0.58 -4.20
N TRP A 47 19.42 -1.43 -3.35
CA TRP A 47 18.96 -2.79 -3.11
C TRP A 47 17.86 -2.86 -2.05
N GLY A 48 16.86 -3.70 -2.31
CA GLY A 48 15.81 -4.06 -1.36
C GLY A 48 15.89 -5.53 -0.99
N GLN A 49 15.90 -5.85 0.31
CA GLN A 49 15.69 -7.21 0.77
C GLN A 49 14.20 -7.44 0.97
N VAL A 50 13.64 -8.47 0.34
CA VAL A 50 12.21 -8.77 0.35
C VAL A 50 11.94 -10.15 0.95
N LEU A 51 10.78 -10.28 1.59
CA LEU A 51 10.23 -11.51 2.13
C LEU A 51 8.95 -11.87 1.34
N CYS A 52 8.86 -13.13 0.94
CA CYS A 52 7.68 -13.72 0.30
C CYS A 52 6.76 -14.37 1.34
N SER A 53 5.51 -14.62 0.98
CA SER A 53 4.50 -15.22 1.88
C SER A 53 4.85 -16.62 2.38
N ASN A 54 5.70 -17.36 1.64
CA ASN A 54 6.19 -18.68 2.00
C ASN A 54 7.43 -18.66 2.92
N GLY A 55 7.88 -17.49 3.37
CA GLY A 55 9.04 -17.34 4.24
C GLY A 55 10.38 -17.26 3.51
N TRP A 56 10.41 -17.37 2.18
CA TRP A 56 11.64 -17.17 1.40
C TRP A 56 12.00 -15.68 1.34
N SER A 57 13.29 -15.35 1.49
CA SER A 57 13.80 -13.99 1.38
C SER A 57 14.93 -13.89 0.37
N THR A 58 15.03 -12.73 -0.30
CA THR A 58 15.99 -12.49 -1.37
C THR A 58 16.23 -10.99 -1.58
N TRP A 59 17.27 -10.62 -2.32
CA TRP A 59 17.57 -9.23 -2.70
C TRP A 59 17.11 -8.91 -4.11
N VAL A 60 16.65 -7.68 -4.35
CA VAL A 60 16.21 -7.16 -5.65
C VAL A 60 16.69 -5.72 -5.85
N ASP A 61 16.64 -5.20 -7.08
CA ASP A 61 16.71 -3.76 -7.33
C ASP A 61 15.45 -3.10 -6.74
N GLY A 62 15.62 -2.45 -5.58
CA GLY A 62 14.54 -1.90 -4.78
C GLY A 62 13.85 -0.70 -5.43
N ARG A 63 14.44 -0.11 -6.47
CA ARG A 63 13.86 1.02 -7.21
C ARG A 63 12.74 0.58 -8.15
N LEU A 64 12.73 -0.69 -8.54
CA LEU A 64 11.75 -1.27 -9.45
C LEU A 64 10.51 -1.81 -8.73
N LEU A 65 10.54 -1.88 -7.39
CA LEU A 65 9.40 -2.31 -6.59
C LEU A 65 8.28 -1.27 -6.65
N VAL A 66 7.06 -1.74 -6.89
CA VAL A 66 5.86 -0.90 -6.80
C VAL A 66 5.42 -0.87 -5.35
N ALA A 67 5.56 0.28 -4.69
CA ALA A 67 5.15 0.43 -3.30
C ALA A 67 3.64 0.31 -3.16
N LEU A 68 3.20 -0.52 -2.22
CA LEU A 68 1.86 -0.45 -1.68
C LEU A 68 1.85 0.65 -0.61
N PRO A 69 0.79 1.46 -0.50
CA PRO A 69 0.66 2.37 0.62
C PRO A 69 0.69 1.55 1.92
N ASP A 70 1.48 2.03 2.91
CA ASP A 70 1.44 1.49 4.26
C ASP A 70 -0.01 1.48 4.75
N ALA A 71 -0.39 0.46 5.52
CA ALA A 71 -1.67 0.59 6.21
C ALA A 71 -1.58 1.72 7.22
N PRO A 72 -2.64 2.55 7.32
CA PRO A 72 -2.67 3.60 8.32
C PRO A 72 -2.57 3.00 9.73
N PRO A 73 -2.06 3.76 10.72
CA PRO A 73 -1.88 3.29 12.09
C PRO A 73 -3.16 2.63 12.63
N ALA A 74 -2.98 1.50 13.32
CA ALA A 74 -4.06 0.61 13.74
C ALA A 74 -5.26 1.36 14.34
N ALA A 75 -6.42 1.23 13.68
CA ALA A 75 -7.69 1.73 14.16
C ALA A 75 -8.00 1.11 15.53
N THR A 76 -7.87 1.90 16.59
CA THR A 76 -8.30 1.54 17.95
C THR A 76 -9.78 1.87 18.11
N GLY A 77 -10.64 1.20 17.33
CA GLY A 77 -12.07 1.38 17.41
C GLY A 77 -12.85 0.33 16.63
N PRO A 78 -14.10 0.02 17.01
CA PRO A 78 -14.93 -0.92 16.26
C PRO A 78 -15.09 -0.43 14.82
N PRO A 79 -14.97 -1.33 13.82
CA PRO A 79 -15.19 -0.95 12.42
C PRO A 79 -16.58 -0.35 12.27
N ALA A 80 -16.64 0.93 11.90
CA ALA A 80 -17.90 1.57 11.57
C ALA A 80 -18.42 0.91 10.28
N ARG A 81 -19.60 0.28 10.39
CA ARG A 81 -20.37 -0.29 9.27
C ARG A 81 -20.27 0.62 8.05
N THR A 82 -19.73 0.13 6.95
CA THR A 82 -19.51 0.93 5.75
C THR A 82 -20.22 0.36 4.52
N ALA A 83 -20.68 1.31 3.70
CA ALA A 83 -21.52 1.23 2.52
C ALA A 83 -20.95 0.44 1.33
N ASP A 84 -21.86 0.08 0.43
CA ASP A 84 -21.70 -0.50 -0.90
C ASP A 84 -20.52 0.08 -1.75
N PRO A 85 -19.66 -0.75 -2.39
CA PRO A 85 -18.53 -0.29 -3.23
C PRO A 85 -18.93 0.30 -4.58
N ARG A 86 -20.15 0.00 -5.07
CA ARG A 86 -20.58 0.34 -6.44
C ARG A 86 -20.47 1.83 -6.80
N PRO A 87 -20.77 2.79 -5.90
CA PRO A 87 -20.61 4.22 -6.22
C PRO A 87 -19.16 4.64 -6.45
N ALA A 88 -18.22 4.14 -5.65
CA ALA A 88 -16.79 4.48 -5.81
C ALA A 88 -16.21 3.89 -7.11
N LEU A 89 -16.65 2.68 -7.48
CA LEU A 89 -16.30 2.08 -8.78
C LEU A 89 -16.86 2.89 -9.94
N ALA A 90 -18.11 3.34 -9.87
CA ALA A 90 -18.72 4.18 -10.90
C ALA A 90 -18.00 5.53 -11.07
N GLU A 91 -17.53 6.14 -9.97
CA GLU A 91 -16.72 7.36 -10.04
C GLU A 91 -15.36 7.12 -10.73
N ALA A 92 -14.69 6.02 -10.37
CA ALA A 92 -13.43 5.62 -11.01
C ALA A 92 -13.62 5.38 -12.51
N GLU A 93 -14.70 4.69 -12.92
CA GLU A 93 -15.08 4.53 -14.33
C GLU A 93 -15.29 5.87 -15.03
N GLY A 94 -15.97 6.83 -14.39
CA GLY A 94 -16.20 8.17 -14.91
C GLY A 94 -14.90 8.96 -15.14
N VAL A 95 -13.97 8.91 -14.18
CA VAL A 95 -12.65 9.55 -14.31
C VAL A 95 -11.86 8.94 -15.46
N LEU A 96 -11.85 7.61 -15.58
CA LEU A 96 -11.16 6.90 -16.66
C LEU A 96 -11.77 7.24 -18.04
N ALA A 97 -13.09 7.25 -18.14
CA ALA A 97 -13.79 7.61 -19.38
C ALA A 97 -13.49 9.05 -19.81
N ARG A 98 -13.48 9.99 -18.85
CA ARG A 98 -13.13 11.40 -19.12
C ARG A 98 -11.69 11.53 -19.63
N TYR A 99 -10.74 10.86 -18.99
CA TYR A 99 -9.35 10.90 -19.44
C TYR A 99 -9.17 10.30 -20.84
N ARG A 100 -9.87 9.19 -21.14
CA ARG A 100 -9.88 8.59 -22.49
C ARG A 100 -10.41 9.57 -23.54
N SER A 101 -11.54 10.22 -23.28
CA SER A 101 -12.10 11.23 -24.21
C SER A 101 -11.14 12.39 -24.46
N LEU A 102 -10.41 12.85 -23.44
CA LEU A 102 -9.39 13.89 -23.63
C LEU A 102 -8.22 13.42 -24.52
N LEU A 103 -7.81 12.14 -24.41
CA LEU A 103 -6.80 11.57 -25.30
C LEU A 103 -7.31 11.44 -26.74
N GLU A 104 -8.57 11.03 -26.92
CA GLU A 104 -9.21 10.92 -28.23
C GLU A 104 -9.34 12.30 -28.91
N ASP A 105 -9.77 13.33 -28.17
CA ASP A 105 -9.82 14.71 -28.66
C ASP A 105 -8.44 15.23 -29.07
N LEU A 106 -7.41 14.96 -28.27
CA LEU A 106 -6.03 15.33 -28.58
C LEU A 106 -5.53 14.62 -29.84
N ALA A 107 -5.80 13.32 -29.97
CA ALA A 107 -5.40 12.52 -31.13
C ALA A 107 -6.13 12.94 -32.42
N ALA A 108 -7.40 13.35 -32.31
CA ALA A 108 -8.19 13.88 -33.41
C ALA A 108 -7.84 15.33 -33.78
N GLY A 109 -6.99 16.00 -33.01
CA GLY A 109 -6.66 17.42 -33.18
C GLY A 109 -7.77 18.38 -32.75
N GLY A 110 -8.77 17.91 -31.99
CA GLY A 110 -9.84 18.72 -31.42
C GLY A 110 -9.41 19.55 -30.20
N ALA A 111 -8.26 19.23 -29.61
CA ALA A 111 -7.61 19.99 -28.55
C ALA A 111 -6.09 19.97 -28.73
N ASP A 112 -5.41 21.01 -28.26
CA ASP A 112 -3.95 21.04 -28.16
C ASP A 112 -3.46 20.47 -26.81
N LEU A 113 -2.14 20.32 -26.69
CA LEU A 113 -1.52 19.75 -25.48
C LEU A 113 -1.77 20.62 -24.23
N ALA A 114 -1.81 21.95 -24.38
CA ALA A 114 -2.07 22.86 -23.26
C ALA A 114 -3.49 22.68 -22.72
N THR A 115 -4.47 22.59 -23.63
CA THR A 115 -5.87 22.32 -23.31
C THR A 115 -6.04 20.94 -22.67
N PHE A 116 -5.34 19.92 -23.17
CA PHE A 116 -5.31 18.59 -22.57
C PHE A 116 -4.78 18.63 -21.13
N GLN A 117 -3.64 19.29 -20.89
CA GLN A 117 -3.03 19.41 -19.56
C GLN A 117 -3.93 20.15 -18.57
N GLU A 118 -4.59 21.21 -19.02
CA GLU A 118 -5.53 21.96 -18.19
C GLU A 118 -6.76 21.11 -17.82
N ARG A 119 -7.35 20.41 -18.81
CA ARG A 119 -8.57 19.60 -18.60
C ARG A 119 -8.33 18.30 -17.84
N SER A 120 -7.13 17.74 -17.92
CA SER A 120 -6.72 16.53 -17.17
C SER A 120 -6.21 16.84 -15.76
N ARG A 121 -5.96 18.12 -15.44
CA ARG A 121 -5.43 18.54 -14.14
C ARG A 121 -6.36 18.09 -13.01
N GLY A 122 -5.77 17.44 -12.01
CA GLY A 122 -6.49 16.99 -10.81
C GLY A 122 -7.30 15.71 -10.98
N LEU A 123 -7.35 15.11 -12.17
CA LEU A 123 -7.90 13.77 -12.33
C LEU A 123 -6.99 12.76 -11.64
N ARG A 124 -7.55 11.99 -10.69
CA ARG A 124 -6.84 10.98 -9.92
C ARG A 124 -7.70 9.73 -9.86
N ILE A 125 -7.09 8.59 -10.13
CA ILE A 125 -7.72 7.27 -10.04
C ILE A 125 -6.72 6.32 -9.38
N GLY A 126 -7.22 5.47 -8.49
CA GLY A 126 -6.44 4.42 -7.86
C GLY A 126 -7.34 3.21 -7.67
N LEU A 127 -6.96 2.08 -8.25
CA LEU A 127 -7.74 0.85 -8.22
C LEU A 127 -6.81 -0.36 -8.15
N VAL A 128 -7.02 -1.23 -7.17
CA VAL A 128 -6.38 -2.54 -7.08
C VAL A 128 -7.46 -3.58 -6.86
N ILE A 129 -7.50 -4.60 -7.72
CA ILE A 129 -8.45 -5.71 -7.63
C ILE A 129 -7.64 -7.00 -7.53
N ALA A 130 -7.86 -7.78 -6.47
CA ALA A 130 -7.22 -9.06 -6.25
C ALA A 130 -8.27 -10.08 -5.76
N GLY A 131 -8.89 -10.79 -6.72
CA GLY A 131 -10.01 -11.67 -6.42
C GLY A 131 -11.20 -10.87 -5.85
N GLU A 132 -11.59 -11.18 -4.61
CA GLU A 132 -12.67 -10.50 -3.88
C GLU A 132 -12.22 -9.20 -3.20
N ALA A 133 -10.90 -8.99 -3.08
CA ALA A 133 -10.33 -7.82 -2.44
C ALA A 133 -10.25 -6.64 -3.42
N LEU A 134 -10.80 -5.50 -3.02
CA LEU A 134 -10.82 -4.25 -3.78
C LEU A 134 -10.26 -3.11 -2.93
N TRP A 135 -9.30 -2.37 -3.48
CA TRP A 135 -8.88 -1.06 -3.00
C TRP A 135 -9.26 -0.01 -4.03
N VAL A 136 -9.97 1.03 -3.60
CA VAL A 136 -10.37 2.15 -4.46
C VAL A 136 -10.00 3.47 -3.79
N PHE A 137 -9.40 4.37 -4.56
CA PHE A 137 -9.09 5.72 -4.11
C PHE A 137 -10.32 6.62 -4.25
N ASP A 138 -10.76 7.22 -3.13
CA ASP A 138 -11.81 8.23 -3.03
C ASP A 138 -11.15 9.62 -3.18
N PRO A 139 -11.31 10.29 -4.34
CA PRO A 139 -10.65 11.57 -4.59
C PRO A 139 -11.33 12.74 -3.86
N VAL A 140 -12.58 12.58 -3.42
CA VAL A 140 -13.33 13.61 -2.67
C VAL A 140 -12.75 13.76 -1.28
N HIS A 141 -12.40 12.64 -0.64
CA HIS A 141 -11.87 12.61 0.72
C HIS A 141 -10.35 12.33 0.78
N ASP A 142 -9.67 12.23 -0.36
CA ASP A 142 -8.23 11.94 -0.51
C ASP A 142 -7.78 10.71 0.30
N ARG A 143 -8.54 9.60 0.19
CA ARG A 143 -8.31 8.38 0.99
C ARG A 143 -8.51 7.10 0.19
N TRP A 144 -7.93 6.00 0.67
CA TRP A 144 -8.17 4.67 0.12
C TRP A 144 -9.26 3.92 0.90
N CYS A 145 -10.20 3.33 0.19
CA CYS A 145 -11.26 2.47 0.70
C CYS A 145 -10.95 1.01 0.37
N TYR A 146 -11.28 0.09 1.28
CA TYR A 146 -11.06 -1.34 1.10
C TYR A 146 -12.37 -2.14 1.24
N CYS A 147 -12.55 -3.13 0.37
CA CYS A 147 -13.66 -4.07 0.39
C CYS A 147 -13.13 -5.51 0.23
N ASP A 148 -13.65 -6.46 1.00
CA ASP A 148 -13.36 -7.89 0.89
C ASP A 148 -14.55 -8.69 0.33
N GLY A 149 -15.11 -8.24 -0.80
CA GLY A 149 -16.16 -8.96 -1.54
C GLY A 149 -17.53 -9.09 -0.84
N LEU A 150 -17.60 -8.97 0.49
CA LEU A 150 -18.82 -9.16 1.29
C LEU A 150 -19.02 -8.08 2.36
N GLN A 151 -17.99 -7.36 2.81
CA GLN A 151 -18.13 -6.19 3.69
C GLN A 151 -17.13 -5.09 3.31
N LEU A 152 -17.61 -3.84 3.31
CA LEU A 152 -16.77 -2.67 3.08
C LEU A 152 -16.30 -2.09 4.41
N GLN A 153 -15.07 -1.60 4.44
CA GLN A 153 -14.50 -0.87 5.58
C GLN A 153 -14.13 0.55 5.11
N THR A 154 -14.78 1.59 5.64
CA THR A 154 -14.35 2.98 5.44
C THR A 154 -13.08 3.14 6.25
N TYR A 155 -11.99 3.50 5.59
CA TYR A 155 -10.79 3.94 6.28
C TYR A 155 -10.59 5.44 6.10
N ALA A 156 -10.35 6.10 7.24
CA ALA A 156 -9.87 7.47 7.48
C ALA A 156 -10.90 8.63 7.59
N VAL A 157 -10.90 9.23 8.80
CA VAL A 157 -10.93 10.68 9.06
C VAL A 157 -9.76 10.98 10.01
N SER A 158 -8.92 11.95 9.67
CA SER A 158 -7.71 12.29 10.45
C SER A 158 -8.04 13.08 11.73
N GLY A 159 -7.42 12.70 12.84
CA GLY A 159 -7.32 13.50 14.07
C GLY A 159 -5.88 13.48 14.59
N HIS A 160 -5.32 14.64 14.89
CA HIS A 160 -3.93 14.82 15.35
C HIS A 160 -3.64 13.99 16.63
N PRO A 161 -2.45 13.38 16.78
CA PRO A 161 -2.07 12.71 18.02
C PRO A 161 -1.91 13.74 19.16
N LYS A 162 -2.70 13.61 20.22
CA LYS A 162 -2.43 14.27 21.50
C LYS A 162 -1.19 13.63 22.14
N SER A 163 -0.20 14.44 22.50
CA SER A 163 1.00 13.98 23.21
C SER A 163 0.63 13.43 24.59
N VAL A 164 1.04 12.19 24.88
CA VAL A 164 1.02 11.63 26.24
C VAL A 164 2.33 12.05 26.94
N PRO A 165 2.31 12.61 28.16
CA PRO A 165 3.53 12.93 28.89
C PRO A 165 4.20 11.65 29.44
N PRO A 166 5.53 11.61 29.59
CA PRO A 166 6.24 10.43 30.08
C PRO A 166 5.92 10.14 31.56
N ALA A 167 5.78 8.85 31.88
CA ALA A 167 5.55 8.34 33.24
C ALA A 167 6.80 8.53 34.13
N PRO A 168 6.62 8.75 35.45
CA PRO A 168 7.73 8.95 36.37
C PRO A 168 8.46 7.63 36.70
N PRO A 169 9.77 7.67 36.99
CA PRO A 169 10.53 6.48 37.32
C PRO A 169 10.44 6.11 38.81
N GLY A 170 10.23 4.83 39.09
CA GLY A 170 10.74 4.17 40.29
C GLY A 170 9.72 3.47 41.18
N ALA A 171 9.84 2.14 41.27
CA ALA A 171 9.89 1.41 42.55
C ALA A 171 10.46 0.00 42.29
N TYR A 172 11.76 -0.15 42.53
CA TYR A 172 12.39 -1.44 42.79
C TYR A 172 11.85 -1.98 44.12
N GLU A 173 11.31 -3.20 44.14
CA GLU A 173 11.08 -3.93 45.40
C GLU A 173 12.37 -4.68 45.82
N PRO A 174 12.80 -4.60 47.09
CA PRO A 174 14.01 -5.25 47.55
C PRO A 174 13.76 -6.72 47.95
N THR A 175 14.77 -7.53 47.68
CA THR A 175 14.97 -8.91 48.11
C THR A 175 14.72 -9.10 49.61
N ARG A 176 13.91 -10.10 49.99
CA ARG A 176 13.76 -10.53 51.40
C ARG A 176 14.62 -11.77 51.65
N THR A 177 15.62 -11.63 52.53
CA THR A 177 16.55 -12.67 52.99
C THR A 177 16.18 -13.11 54.41
N GLY A 178 16.08 -14.43 54.65
CA GLY A 178 16.11 -15.15 55.96
C GLY A 178 15.02 -14.79 57.00
N GLU A 179 14.64 -15.56 58.01
CA GLU A 179 14.90 -16.89 58.59
C GLU A 179 13.82 -17.02 59.74
N PRO A 180 13.68 -18.07 60.58
CA PRO A 180 14.73 -18.83 61.29
C PRO A 180 14.67 -20.36 61.11
#